data_AF-A0AAI8PQD3-F1
#
_entry.id   AF-A0AAI8PQD3-F1
#
_cell.length_a   1.000
_cell.length_b   1.000
_cell.length_c   1.000
_cell.angle_alpha   90.00
_cell.angle_beta   90.00
_cell.angle_gamma   90.00
#
_symmetry.space_group_name_H-M   'P 1'
#
loop_
_entity.id
_entity.type
_entity.pdbx_description
1 polymer ?
#
loop_
_entity_poly.entity_id
_entity_poly.type
_entity_poly.pdbx_seq_one_letter_code
_entity_poly.pdbx_strand_id
1 'polypeptide(L)'
;MPLTETPGTEAVPDTRLRWWTELPLIVLVYACYSAGRLLARGDVSGAVDHGLAILKVEKFLHINAEHPLNRLFTSEAWIGVPADFWYASLHYLVTPAVLIWLFRSRSAHYRAARTWLMTSTFMGLIGFTLLPTCPPRLLSAGHGFVDTMAQYSSYGWWGGEASAPRGMGGMTNQYAAMPSLHVGWALWCGVMLWRYGTTRTTRVAAVAYPLITTIVVMGTANHYFLDAVAGAVVMGLGFLLAPYVSRVAERAAAGVRARITTVSAASRDAEPSIVSAGCQTSAGEHIPRQRESRFAGGAEPSAAPTDAGDGAPAAAR
;
A
#
# COMPACT_ATOMS: atom_id res chain seq x y z
N MET A 1 -20.37 -24.24 -51.78
CA MET A 1 -20.28 -22.99 -51.00
C MET A 1 -19.37 -23.24 -49.81
N PRO A 2 -18.22 -22.57 -49.69
CA PRO A 2 -17.32 -22.77 -48.57
C PRO A 2 -17.82 -22.01 -47.34
N LEU A 3 -17.72 -22.64 -46.17
CA LEU A 3 -18.05 -22.10 -44.86
C LEU A 3 -17.08 -20.97 -44.52
N THR A 4 -17.58 -19.76 -44.36
CA THR A 4 -16.85 -18.61 -43.82
C THR A 4 -16.69 -18.82 -42.31
N GLU A 5 -15.49 -19.19 -41.86
CA GLU A 5 -15.10 -19.11 -40.45
C GLU A 5 -15.03 -17.63 -40.04
N THR A 6 -15.88 -17.25 -39.08
CA THR A 6 -15.79 -15.96 -38.39
C THR A 6 -14.50 -15.91 -37.56
N PRO A 7 -13.63 -14.91 -37.71
CA PRO A 7 -12.41 -14.80 -36.91
C PRO A 7 -12.80 -14.59 -35.44
N GLY A 8 -12.33 -15.51 -34.59
CA GLY A 8 -12.52 -15.44 -33.16
C GLY A 8 -11.94 -14.14 -32.61
N THR A 9 -12.78 -13.40 -31.89
CA THR A 9 -12.37 -12.29 -31.03
C THR A 9 -11.26 -12.78 -30.12
N GLU A 10 -10.02 -12.33 -30.36
CA GLU A 10 -8.90 -12.55 -29.44
C GLU A 10 -9.32 -12.02 -28.06
N ALA A 11 -9.62 -12.95 -27.15
CA ALA A 11 -9.83 -12.63 -25.75
C ALA A 11 -8.51 -12.07 -25.23
N VAL A 12 -8.46 -10.76 -25.02
CA VAL A 12 -7.34 -10.08 -24.36
C VAL A 12 -7.04 -10.86 -23.09
N PRO A 13 -5.81 -11.41 -22.93
CA PRO A 13 -5.51 -12.24 -21.78
C PRO A 13 -5.70 -11.40 -20.52
N ASP A 14 -6.66 -11.82 -19.70
CA ASP A 14 -6.98 -11.20 -18.44
C ASP A 14 -5.75 -11.36 -17.53
N THR A 15 -4.87 -10.36 -17.52
CA THR A 15 -3.64 -10.39 -16.72
C THR A 15 -4.03 -10.51 -15.26
N ARG A 16 -4.01 -11.75 -14.73
CA ARG A 16 -4.34 -12.04 -13.34
C ARG A 16 -3.47 -11.17 -12.43
N LEU A 17 -4.14 -10.29 -11.68
CA LEU A 17 -3.49 -9.48 -10.65
C LEU A 17 -2.89 -10.40 -9.60
N ARG A 18 -1.61 -10.24 -9.34
CA ARG A 18 -0.84 -11.06 -8.42
C ARG A 18 -0.62 -10.26 -7.14
N TRP A 19 -1.22 -10.66 -6.02
CA TRP A 19 -1.17 -9.89 -4.76
C TRP A 19 0.27 -9.58 -4.29
N TRP A 20 1.24 -10.44 -4.63
CA TRP A 20 2.64 -10.22 -4.26
C TRP A 20 3.29 -9.05 -5.00
N THR A 21 2.72 -8.55 -6.11
CA THR A 21 3.21 -7.32 -6.75
C THR A 21 2.91 -6.07 -5.94
N GLU A 22 2.04 -6.16 -4.93
CA GLU A 22 1.72 -5.05 -4.03
C GLU A 22 2.76 -4.90 -2.90
N LEU A 23 3.47 -5.97 -2.52
CA LEU A 23 4.44 -5.95 -1.41
C LEU A 23 5.58 -4.95 -1.64
N PRO A 24 6.24 -4.89 -2.82
CA PRO A 24 7.28 -3.90 -3.08
C PRO A 24 6.76 -2.47 -3.02
N LEU A 25 5.48 -2.26 -3.37
CA LEU A 25 4.86 -0.95 -3.41
C LEU A 25 4.54 -0.44 -1.99
N ILE A 26 4.07 -1.33 -1.11
CA ILE A 26 3.91 -1.05 0.32
C ILE A 26 5.26 -0.72 0.96
N VAL A 27 6.29 -1.52 0.66
CA VAL A 27 7.66 -1.28 1.15
C VAL A 27 8.18 0.08 0.66
N LEU A 28 7.96 0.44 -0.60
CA LEU A 28 8.37 1.73 -1.14
C LEU A 28 7.67 2.90 -0.43
N VAL A 29 6.35 2.83 -0.25
CA VAL A 29 5.60 3.87 0.47
C VAL A 29 6.08 3.99 1.91
N TYR A 30 6.29 2.87 2.60
CA TYR A 30 6.81 2.84 3.96
C TYR A 30 8.22 3.43 4.06
N ALA A 31 9.09 3.12 3.09
CA ALA A 31 10.44 3.67 3.00
C ALA A 31 10.41 5.18 2.75
N CYS A 32 9.58 5.66 1.82
CA CYS A 32 9.42 7.09 1.55
C CYS A 32 8.84 7.85 2.75
N TYR A 33 7.85 7.27 3.45
CA TYR A 33 7.33 7.82 4.71
C TYR A 33 8.43 7.91 5.76
N SER A 34 9.19 6.83 5.95
CA SER A 34 10.30 6.79 6.91
C SER A 34 11.40 7.80 6.58
N ALA A 35 11.73 7.97 5.29
CA ALA A 35 12.71 8.94 4.82
C ALA A 35 12.22 10.39 5.02
N GLY A 36 11.01 10.73 4.60
CA GLY A 36 10.44 12.08 4.79
C GLY A 36 10.36 12.45 6.27
N ARG A 37 10.04 11.47 7.12
CA ARG A 37 10.05 11.64 8.57
C ARG A 37 11.43 11.94 9.15
N LEU A 38 12.48 11.29 8.66
CA LEU A 38 13.85 11.56 9.10
C LEU A 38 14.31 12.96 8.68
N LEU A 39 13.89 13.42 7.49
CA LEU A 39 14.22 14.76 6.97
C LEU A 39 13.47 15.88 7.70
N ALA A 40 12.22 15.64 8.12
CA ALA A 40 11.40 16.62 8.84
C ALA A 40 11.77 16.74 10.34
N ARG A 41 12.60 15.84 10.88
CA ARG A 41 13.12 15.92 12.26
C ARG A 41 14.21 17.00 12.33
N GLY A 42 13.82 18.25 12.49
CA GLY A 42 14.81 19.32 12.69
C GLY A 42 14.25 20.71 12.97
N ASP A 43 13.08 21.07 12.40
CA ASP A 43 12.56 22.45 12.47
C ASP A 43 11.20 22.54 13.16
N VAL A 44 11.20 22.33 14.48
CA VAL A 44 9.98 22.46 15.30
C VAL A 44 9.50 23.91 15.34
N SER A 45 10.41 24.89 15.41
CA SER A 45 10.09 26.31 15.41
C SER A 45 9.36 26.74 14.13
N GLY A 46 9.91 26.41 12.96
CA GLY A 46 9.27 26.71 11.68
C GLY A 46 7.93 26.01 11.52
N ALA A 47 7.80 24.78 12.02
CA ALA A 47 6.52 24.08 12.01
C ALA A 47 5.45 24.80 12.85
N VAL A 48 5.81 25.32 14.03
CA VAL A 48 4.91 26.12 14.86
C VAL A 48 4.53 27.41 14.14
N ASP A 49 5.48 28.12 13.52
CA ASP A 49 5.21 29.35 12.77
C ASP A 49 4.25 29.10 11.59
N HIS A 50 4.42 28.00 10.84
CA HIS A 50 3.49 27.61 9.79
C HIS A 50 2.08 27.32 10.34
N GLY A 51 1.97 26.57 11.45
CA GLY A 51 0.68 26.31 12.09
C GLY A 51 -0.01 27.59 12.56
N LEU A 52 0.73 28.51 13.17
CA LEU A 52 0.22 29.81 13.58
C LEU A 52 -0.17 30.69 12.39
N ALA A 53 0.57 30.63 11.27
CA ALA A 53 0.22 31.35 10.05
C ALA A 53 -1.11 30.85 9.47
N ILE A 54 -1.31 29.53 9.39
CA ILE A 54 -2.58 28.92 8.97
C ILE A 54 -3.72 29.37 9.89
N LEU A 55 -3.55 29.26 11.21
CA LEU A 55 -4.56 29.67 12.18
C LEU A 55 -4.93 31.16 12.05
N LYS A 56 -3.95 32.03 11.78
CA LYS A 56 -4.19 33.47 11.54
C LYS A 56 -5.01 33.69 10.27
N VAL A 57 -4.70 32.98 9.19
CA VAL A 57 -5.46 33.05 7.93
C VAL A 57 -6.90 32.56 8.14
N GLU A 58 -7.09 31.44 8.83
CA GLU A 58 -8.43 30.90 9.10
C GLU A 58 -9.27 31.82 9.98
N LYS A 59 -8.67 32.41 11.01
CA LYS A 59 -9.33 33.42 11.85
C LYS A 59 -9.70 34.68 11.07
N PHE A 60 -8.80 35.15 10.19
CA PHE A 60 -9.06 36.30 9.32
C PHE A 60 -10.22 36.03 8.35
N LEU A 61 -10.32 34.80 7.83
CA LEU A 61 -11.38 34.38 6.93
C LEU A 61 -12.65 33.88 7.65
N HIS A 62 -12.64 33.81 8.99
CA HIS A 62 -13.72 33.24 9.80
C HIS A 62 -14.09 31.78 9.47
N ILE A 63 -13.11 30.98 9.06
CA ILE A 63 -13.27 29.54 8.71
C ILE A 63 -12.62 28.61 9.73
N ASN A 64 -12.30 29.11 10.93
CA ASN A 64 -11.63 28.39 12.02
C ASN A 64 -12.57 27.41 12.76
N ALA A 65 -13.22 26.51 12.01
CA ALA A 65 -14.22 25.56 12.50
C ALA A 65 -13.65 24.55 13.51
N GLU A 66 -12.34 24.31 13.48
CA GLU A 66 -11.62 23.44 14.40
C GLU A 66 -11.70 23.92 15.85
N HIS A 67 -11.82 25.22 16.10
CA HIS A 67 -11.91 25.77 17.46
C HIS A 67 -13.22 25.38 18.19
N PRO A 68 -14.43 25.66 17.65
CA PRO A 68 -15.68 25.21 18.28
C PRO A 68 -15.85 23.68 18.27
N LEU A 69 -15.36 22.99 17.24
CA LEU A 69 -15.41 21.52 17.19
C LEU A 69 -14.55 20.90 18.29
N ASN A 70 -13.34 21.41 18.50
CA ASN A 70 -12.46 20.90 19.54
C ASN A 70 -13.05 21.10 20.93
N ARG A 71 -13.63 22.28 21.21
CA ARG A 71 -14.37 22.48 22.46
C ARG A 71 -15.47 21.45 22.66
N LEU A 72 -16.31 21.22 21.65
CA LEU A 72 -17.39 20.23 21.74
C LEU A 72 -16.86 18.82 22.07
N PHE A 73 -15.77 18.40 21.41
CA PHE A 73 -15.23 17.05 21.58
C PHE A 73 -14.54 16.87 22.93
N THR A 74 -13.97 17.94 23.48
CA THR A 74 -13.29 17.95 24.78
C THR A 74 -14.27 18.06 25.96
N SER A 75 -15.44 18.69 25.75
CA SER A 75 -16.49 18.78 26.76
C SER A 75 -17.37 17.52 26.79
N GLU A 76 -17.64 16.94 25.62
CA GLU A 76 -18.56 15.80 25.47
C GLU A 76 -17.80 14.51 25.17
N ALA A 77 -17.42 13.77 26.22
CA ALA A 77 -16.65 12.52 26.09
C ALA A 77 -17.33 11.46 25.20
N TRP A 78 -18.67 11.46 25.12
CA TRP A 78 -19.43 10.53 24.27
C TRP A 78 -19.26 10.80 22.77
N ILE A 79 -18.80 12.00 22.38
CA ILE A 79 -18.38 12.32 21.00
C ILE A 79 -16.85 12.21 20.89
N GLY A 80 -16.12 12.76 21.86
CA GLY A 80 -14.66 12.81 21.86
C GLY A 80 -13.99 11.44 21.82
N VAL A 81 -14.41 10.51 22.69
CA VAL A 81 -13.79 9.17 22.76
C VAL A 81 -14.01 8.40 21.44
N PRO A 82 -15.23 8.27 20.89
CA PRO A 82 -15.41 7.62 19.59
C PRO A 82 -14.66 8.32 18.46
N ALA A 83 -14.53 9.65 18.49
CA ALA A 83 -13.77 10.40 17.50
C ALA A 83 -12.26 10.07 17.55
N ASP A 84 -11.68 9.92 18.74
CA ASP A 84 -10.28 9.51 18.87
C ASP A 84 -10.06 8.08 18.35
N PHE A 85 -10.98 7.15 18.63
CA PHE A 85 -10.94 5.81 18.04
C PHE A 85 -11.08 5.87 16.51
N TRP A 86 -11.97 6.72 16.00
CA TRP A 86 -12.17 6.93 14.57
C TRP A 86 -10.87 7.39 13.91
N TYR A 87 -10.27 8.44 14.46
CA TYR A 87 -9.00 9.00 14.00
C TYR A 87 -7.84 8.00 14.09
N ALA A 88 -7.78 7.19 15.16
CA ALA A 88 -6.69 6.26 15.36
C ALA A 88 -6.74 5.01 14.47
N SER A 89 -7.92 4.60 13.98
CA SER A 89 -8.09 3.28 13.34
C SER A 89 -8.66 3.27 11.93
N LEU A 90 -9.61 4.16 11.60
CA LEU A 90 -10.46 3.93 10.43
C LEU A 90 -9.67 4.03 9.12
N HIS A 91 -8.66 4.90 9.02
CA HIS A 91 -7.84 4.98 7.81
C HIS A 91 -6.98 3.71 7.59
N TYR A 92 -6.56 3.03 8.67
CA TYR A 92 -5.86 1.75 8.61
C TYR A 92 -6.78 0.56 8.30
N LEU A 93 -8.09 0.72 8.47
CA LEU A 93 -9.07 -0.36 8.23
C LEU A 93 -9.84 -0.17 6.93
N VAL A 94 -10.45 1.01 6.74
CA VAL A 94 -11.34 1.31 5.61
C VAL A 94 -10.58 1.37 4.30
N THR A 95 -9.42 2.05 4.26
CA THR A 95 -8.65 2.17 3.02
C THR A 95 -8.21 0.80 2.49
N PRO A 96 -7.59 -0.08 3.31
CA PRO A 96 -7.30 -1.44 2.89
C PRO A 96 -8.54 -2.26 2.54
N ALA A 97 -9.64 -2.13 3.30
CA ALA A 97 -10.88 -2.85 3.00
C ALA A 97 -11.45 -2.48 1.62
N VAL A 98 -11.47 -1.19 1.28
CA VAL A 98 -11.90 -0.71 -0.05
C VAL A 98 -10.96 -1.21 -1.14
N LEU A 99 -9.64 -1.21 -0.91
CA LEU A 99 -8.66 -1.76 -1.85
C LEU A 99 -8.87 -3.27 -2.07
N ILE A 100 -9.05 -4.05 -1.00
CA ILE A 100 -9.30 -5.50 -1.06
C ILE A 100 -10.62 -5.78 -1.79
N TRP A 101 -11.67 -5.02 -1.48
CA TRP A 101 -12.95 -5.12 -2.17
C TRP A 101 -12.82 -4.83 -3.67
N LEU A 102 -12.14 -3.74 -4.05
CA LEU A 102 -11.86 -3.42 -5.45
C LEU A 102 -11.02 -4.50 -6.14
N PHE A 103 -10.00 -5.03 -5.46
CA PHE A 103 -9.16 -6.09 -5.99
C PHE A 103 -9.98 -7.35 -6.32
N ARG A 104 -10.87 -7.75 -5.40
CA ARG A 104 -11.68 -8.97 -5.54
C ARG A 104 -12.85 -8.81 -6.51
N SER A 105 -13.53 -7.69 -6.46
CA SER A 105 -14.80 -7.50 -7.18
C SER A 105 -14.66 -6.67 -8.45
N ARG A 106 -13.58 -5.89 -8.61
CA ARG A 106 -13.40 -4.88 -9.67
C ARG A 106 -11.93 -4.78 -10.13
N SER A 107 -11.28 -5.93 -10.36
CA SER A 107 -9.86 -6.05 -10.75
C SER A 107 -9.44 -5.08 -11.87
N ALA A 108 -10.28 -4.89 -12.89
CA ALA A 108 -10.03 -3.97 -14.00
C ALA A 108 -9.80 -2.51 -13.56
N HIS A 109 -10.46 -2.07 -12.48
CA HIS A 109 -10.36 -0.69 -11.97
C HIS A 109 -9.37 -0.55 -10.81
N TYR A 110 -9.00 -1.68 -10.16
CA TYR A 110 -8.12 -1.69 -9.00
C TYR A 110 -6.79 -0.99 -9.29
N ARG A 111 -6.15 -1.27 -10.44
CA ARG A 111 -4.85 -0.66 -10.79
C ARG A 111 -4.92 0.86 -10.85
N ALA A 112 -5.94 1.40 -11.51
CA ALA A 112 -6.13 2.85 -11.63
C ALA A 112 -6.42 3.49 -10.26
N ALA A 113 -7.30 2.87 -9.47
CA ALA A 113 -7.65 3.33 -8.13
C ALA A 113 -6.44 3.33 -7.19
N ARG A 114 -5.61 2.27 -7.23
CA ARG A 114 -4.37 2.16 -6.48
C ARG A 114 -3.36 3.23 -6.93
N THR A 115 -3.09 3.38 -8.21
CA THR A 115 -2.14 4.39 -8.69
C THR A 115 -2.58 5.78 -8.25
N TRP A 116 -3.86 6.10 -8.33
CA TRP A 116 -4.39 7.35 -7.81
C TRP A 116 -4.08 7.56 -6.33
N LEU A 117 -4.45 6.60 -5.47
CA LEU A 117 -4.18 6.70 -4.03
C LEU A 117 -2.69 6.91 -3.74
N MET A 118 -1.83 6.20 -4.47
CA MET A 118 -0.39 6.24 -4.29
C MET A 118 0.21 7.55 -4.75
N THR A 119 -0.15 8.04 -5.93
CA THR A 119 0.29 9.34 -6.45
C THR A 119 -0.10 10.46 -5.49
N SER A 120 -1.35 10.49 -5.01
CA SER A 120 -1.80 11.47 -4.02
C SER A 120 -1.03 11.37 -2.71
N THR A 121 -0.77 10.15 -2.23
CA THR A 121 -0.02 9.93 -0.99
C THR A 121 1.43 10.39 -1.11
N PHE A 122 2.10 10.13 -2.23
CA PHE A 122 3.45 10.64 -2.50
C PHE A 122 3.49 12.17 -2.57
N MET A 123 2.50 12.80 -3.22
CA MET A 123 2.39 14.26 -3.21
C MET A 123 2.19 14.81 -1.80
N GLY A 124 1.36 14.16 -0.98
CA GLY A 124 1.18 14.55 0.42
C GLY A 124 2.44 14.39 1.26
N LEU A 125 3.17 13.29 1.06
CA LEU A 125 4.49 13.03 1.67
C LEU A 125 5.49 14.16 1.35
N ILE A 126 5.56 14.58 0.09
CA ILE A 126 6.38 15.71 -0.33
C ILE A 126 5.90 17.00 0.35
N GLY A 127 4.59 17.24 0.36
CA GLY A 127 3.99 18.43 0.97
C GLY A 127 4.41 18.65 2.42
N PHE A 128 4.20 17.67 3.30
CA PHE A 128 4.57 17.85 4.71
C PHE A 128 6.08 17.82 4.95
N THR A 129 6.86 17.22 4.05
CA THR A 129 8.34 17.23 4.16
C THR A 129 8.89 18.62 3.85
N LEU A 130 8.29 19.32 2.87
CA LEU A 130 8.70 20.66 2.46
C LEU A 130 8.12 21.77 3.36
N LEU A 131 6.93 21.54 3.92
CA LEU A 131 6.22 22.48 4.78
C LEU A 131 5.75 21.78 6.06
N PRO A 132 6.68 21.44 6.97
CA PRO A 132 6.30 20.88 8.26
C PRO A 132 5.37 21.86 8.96
N THR A 133 4.27 21.36 9.50
CA THR A 133 3.17 22.20 10.03
C THR A 133 2.73 21.64 11.38
N CYS A 134 2.77 22.50 12.40
CA CYS A 134 2.35 22.17 13.74
C CYS A 134 0.80 22.10 13.83
N PRO A 135 0.24 20.96 14.22
CA PRO A 135 -1.20 20.80 14.37
C PRO A 135 -1.76 21.60 15.56
N PRO A 136 -3.06 21.93 15.56
CA PRO A 136 -3.66 22.75 16.62
C PRO A 136 -3.43 22.22 18.04
N ARG A 137 -3.48 20.90 18.24
CA ARG A 137 -3.31 20.23 19.55
C ARG A 137 -1.92 20.45 20.20
N LEU A 138 -0.91 20.79 19.40
CA LEU A 138 0.46 21.03 19.87
C LEU A 138 0.79 22.52 20.04
N LEU A 139 -0.15 23.41 19.70
CA LEU A 139 0.00 24.84 19.98
C LEU A 139 -0.03 25.10 21.49
N SER A 140 0.55 26.23 21.91
CA SER A 140 0.51 26.64 23.31
C SER A 140 -0.93 26.83 23.81
N ALA A 141 -1.14 26.59 25.11
CA ALA A 141 -2.46 26.66 25.74
C ALA A 141 -3.19 28.00 25.51
N GLY A 142 -2.46 29.09 25.26
CA GLY A 142 -3.03 30.41 24.95
C GLY A 142 -3.87 30.46 23.65
N HIS A 143 -3.74 29.46 22.77
CA HIS A 143 -4.57 29.35 21.57
C HIS A 143 -5.88 28.58 21.78
N GLY A 144 -6.05 27.93 22.94
CA GLY A 144 -7.32 27.33 23.36
C GLY A 144 -7.68 26.02 22.66
N PHE A 145 -6.67 25.25 22.20
CA PHE A 145 -6.85 23.89 21.72
C PHE A 145 -6.46 22.89 22.81
N VAL A 146 -7.16 21.76 22.85
CA VAL A 146 -6.88 20.64 23.75
C VAL A 146 -6.67 19.39 22.92
N ASP A 147 -5.61 18.65 23.22
CA ASP A 147 -5.35 17.35 22.63
C ASP A 147 -6.34 16.31 23.21
N THR A 148 -7.39 16.01 22.46
CA THR A 148 -8.40 15.02 22.85
C THR A 148 -7.79 13.63 23.02
N MET A 149 -6.84 13.27 22.15
CA MET A 149 -6.19 11.97 22.21
C MET A 149 -5.39 11.82 23.49
N ALA A 150 -4.70 12.87 23.94
CA ALA A 150 -4.01 12.88 25.23
C ALA A 150 -5.02 12.86 26.39
N GLN A 151 -6.06 13.69 26.34
CA GLN A 151 -7.13 13.80 27.34
C GLN A 151 -7.84 12.47 27.59
N TYR A 152 -8.19 11.74 26.53
CA TYR A 152 -8.91 10.46 26.59
C TYR A 152 -8.01 9.24 26.40
N SER A 153 -6.69 9.42 26.54
CA SER A 153 -5.71 8.34 26.34
C SER A 153 -5.94 7.14 27.26
N SER A 154 -6.63 7.29 28.39
CA SER A 154 -7.00 6.20 29.30
C SER A 154 -7.96 5.17 28.67
N TYR A 155 -8.82 5.60 27.74
CA TYR A 155 -9.79 4.72 27.06
C TYR A 155 -9.18 3.96 25.87
N GLY A 156 -8.16 4.54 25.23
CA GLY A 156 -7.60 4.04 23.98
C GLY A 156 -6.34 3.18 24.13
N TRP A 157 -5.89 2.61 23.00
CA TRP A 157 -4.58 1.95 22.89
C TRP A 157 -3.43 2.93 22.62
N TRP A 158 -3.74 4.20 22.37
CA TRP A 158 -2.75 5.25 22.07
C TRP A 158 -2.20 5.90 23.35
N GLY A 159 -1.10 6.63 23.20
CA GLY A 159 -0.49 7.45 24.26
C GLY A 159 -0.64 8.96 23.97
N GLY A 160 0.08 9.79 24.72
CA GLY A 160 0.10 11.25 24.50
C GLY A 160 0.89 11.72 23.28
N GLU A 161 1.48 10.82 22.50
CA GLU A 161 2.47 11.12 21.45
C GLU A 161 1.92 10.78 20.03
N ALA A 162 0.62 11.02 19.80
CA ALA A 162 -0.19 10.70 18.61
C ALA A 162 -0.92 9.35 18.61
N SER A 163 -1.70 9.11 17.54
CA SER A 163 -2.59 7.95 17.32
C SER A 163 -1.90 6.58 17.22
N ALA A 164 -0.56 6.54 17.34
CA ALA A 164 0.18 5.28 17.39
C ALA A 164 -0.05 4.56 18.74
N PRO A 165 -0.06 3.22 18.74
CA PRO A 165 -0.07 2.45 19.99
C PRO A 165 1.01 2.93 20.97
N ARG A 166 0.71 2.85 22.27
CA ARG A 166 1.64 3.28 23.34
C ARG A 166 3.05 2.73 23.09
N GLY A 167 4.05 3.62 23.14
CA GLY A 167 5.46 3.29 22.85
C GLY A 167 5.87 3.43 21.38
N MET A 168 4.93 3.62 20.45
CA MET A 168 5.20 3.84 19.02
C MET A 168 4.91 5.28 18.56
N GLY A 169 4.71 6.24 19.46
CA GLY A 169 4.57 7.67 19.11
C GLY A 169 5.77 8.18 18.30
N GLY A 170 6.95 7.68 18.68
CA GLY A 170 8.21 7.80 17.95
C GLY A 170 8.29 7.05 16.62
N MET A 171 7.18 6.55 16.05
CA MET A 171 7.06 6.09 14.65
C MET A 171 6.26 7.05 13.76
N THR A 172 5.56 8.03 14.34
CA THR A 172 4.75 9.01 13.60
C THR A 172 5.44 10.38 13.52
N ASN A 173 5.09 11.19 12.51
CA ASN A 173 5.53 12.59 12.43
C ASN A 173 4.41 13.48 12.97
N GLN A 174 4.62 14.06 14.16
CA GLN A 174 3.62 14.88 14.83
C GLN A 174 3.42 16.26 14.18
N TYR A 175 4.38 16.73 13.38
CA TYR A 175 4.39 18.03 12.70
C TYR A 175 4.04 17.91 11.20
N ALA A 176 3.26 16.91 10.83
CA ALA A 176 2.81 16.67 9.46
C ALA A 176 1.31 16.95 9.29
N ALA A 177 0.84 18.12 9.75
CA ALA A 177 -0.57 18.46 9.68
C ALA A 177 -1.04 18.74 8.24
N MET A 178 -0.27 19.47 7.44
CA MET A 178 -0.64 19.84 6.08
C MET A 178 0.20 19.09 5.03
N PRO A 179 -0.41 18.48 3.99
CA PRO A 179 -1.84 18.29 3.75
C PRO A 179 -2.43 17.12 4.54
N SER A 180 -3.74 17.15 4.87
CA SER A 180 -4.38 16.08 5.63
C SER A 180 -4.59 14.81 4.79
N LEU A 181 -3.71 13.81 4.97
CA LEU A 181 -3.85 12.50 4.34
C LEU A 181 -5.08 11.73 4.83
N HIS A 182 -5.50 11.91 6.09
CA HIS A 182 -6.73 11.31 6.61
C HIS A 182 -7.95 11.73 5.78
N VAL A 183 -8.10 13.04 5.53
CA VAL A 183 -9.19 13.57 4.71
C VAL A 183 -9.04 13.14 3.26
N GLY A 184 -7.83 13.21 2.70
CA GLY A 184 -7.55 12.76 1.33
C GLY A 184 -7.94 11.29 1.11
N TRP A 185 -7.48 10.39 1.98
CA TRP A 185 -7.78 8.94 1.88
C TRP A 185 -9.26 8.64 2.12
N ALA A 186 -9.89 9.35 3.05
CA ALA A 186 -11.33 9.21 3.28
C ALA A 186 -12.15 9.68 2.07
N LEU A 187 -11.74 10.77 1.42
CA LEU A 187 -12.33 11.24 0.18
C LEU A 187 -12.14 10.22 -0.95
N TRP A 188 -10.94 9.66 -1.10
CA TRP A 188 -10.69 8.58 -2.06
C TRP A 188 -11.60 7.37 -1.82
N CYS A 189 -11.73 6.92 -0.57
CA CYS A 189 -12.65 5.84 -0.21
C CYS A 189 -14.09 6.19 -0.58
N GLY A 190 -14.51 7.42 -0.27
CA GLY A 190 -15.82 7.95 -0.62
C GLY A 190 -16.08 7.89 -2.13
N VAL A 191 -15.15 8.37 -2.95
CA VAL A 191 -15.26 8.32 -4.41
C VAL A 191 -15.30 6.89 -4.93
N MET A 192 -14.51 5.97 -4.38
CA MET A 192 -14.56 4.55 -4.77
C MET A 192 -15.90 3.90 -4.45
N LEU A 193 -16.42 4.12 -3.24
CA LEU A 193 -17.72 3.62 -2.83
C LEU A 193 -18.84 4.23 -3.66
N TRP A 194 -18.78 5.53 -3.97
CA TRP A 194 -19.75 6.18 -4.85
C TRP A 194 -19.67 5.64 -6.27
N ARG A 195 -18.47 5.46 -6.82
CA ARG A 195 -18.33 5.09 -8.24
C ARG A 195 -18.68 3.62 -8.52
N TYR A 196 -18.36 2.73 -7.58
CA TYR A 196 -18.45 1.27 -7.78
C TYR A 196 -19.45 0.57 -6.86
N GLY A 197 -19.96 1.26 -5.83
CA GLY A 197 -21.01 0.76 -4.95
C GLY A 197 -22.40 0.88 -5.59
N THR A 198 -23.23 -0.15 -5.39
CA THR A 198 -24.56 -0.26 -6.00
C THR A 198 -25.71 -0.08 -5.00
N THR A 199 -25.44 -0.14 -3.70
CA THR A 199 -26.47 -0.08 -2.65
C THR A 199 -26.62 1.33 -2.08
N ARG A 200 -27.82 1.67 -1.58
CA ARG A 200 -28.05 2.94 -0.87
C ARG A 200 -27.08 3.14 0.29
N THR A 201 -26.77 2.08 1.04
CA THR A 201 -25.81 2.11 2.14
C THR A 201 -24.41 2.53 1.67
N THR A 202 -23.91 1.99 0.55
CA THR A 202 -22.60 2.41 0.01
C THR A 202 -22.59 3.86 -0.46
N ARG A 203 -23.72 4.38 -0.96
CA ARG A 203 -23.87 5.80 -1.34
C ARG A 203 -23.87 6.73 -0.14
N VAL A 204 -24.56 6.35 0.93
CA VAL A 204 -24.55 7.10 2.20
C VAL A 204 -23.14 7.07 2.79
N ALA A 205 -22.52 5.89 2.90
CA ALA A 205 -21.16 5.75 3.42
C ALA A 205 -20.13 6.53 2.60
N ALA A 206 -20.31 6.60 1.27
CA ALA A 206 -19.42 7.34 0.39
C ALA A 206 -19.35 8.84 0.69
N VAL A 207 -20.43 9.42 1.19
CA VAL A 207 -20.50 10.84 1.57
C VAL A 207 -20.22 11.02 3.07
N ALA A 208 -20.82 10.17 3.90
CA ALA A 208 -20.69 10.28 5.35
C ALA A 208 -19.25 10.06 5.83
N TYR A 209 -18.54 9.06 5.30
CA TYR A 209 -17.19 8.74 5.75
C TYR A 209 -16.18 9.90 5.62
N PRO A 210 -16.02 10.55 4.45
CA PRO A 210 -15.12 11.71 4.33
C PRO A 210 -15.58 12.92 5.15
N LEU A 211 -16.88 13.19 5.24
CA LEU A 211 -17.39 14.32 6.02
C LEU A 211 -17.17 14.13 7.52
N ILE A 212 -17.51 12.96 8.05
CA ILE A 212 -17.28 12.60 9.46
C ILE A 212 -15.78 12.64 9.75
N THR A 213 -14.94 12.09 8.87
CA THR A 213 -13.48 12.12 9.05
C THR A 213 -12.95 13.55 9.10
N THR A 214 -13.46 14.44 8.25
CA THR A 214 -13.09 15.87 8.26
C THR A 214 -13.47 16.56 9.57
N ILE A 215 -14.68 16.30 10.08
CA ILE A 215 -15.12 16.81 11.39
C ILE A 215 -14.25 16.24 12.51
N VAL A 216 -13.95 14.93 12.48
CA VAL A 216 -13.16 14.24 13.51
C VAL A 216 -11.74 14.80 13.57
N VAL A 217 -11.06 15.00 12.45
CA VAL A 217 -9.68 15.50 12.47
C VAL A 217 -9.58 16.93 13.03
N MET A 218 -10.60 17.76 12.78
CA MET A 218 -10.68 19.12 13.33
C MET A 218 -11.08 19.11 14.81
N GLY A 219 -12.09 18.33 15.18
CA GLY A 219 -12.56 18.20 16.56
C GLY A 219 -11.51 17.59 17.49
N THR A 220 -10.66 16.71 16.98
CA THR A 220 -9.52 16.17 17.75
C THR A 220 -8.28 17.09 17.72
N ALA A 221 -8.40 18.29 17.15
CA ALA A 221 -7.31 19.27 17.00
C ALA A 221 -6.07 18.72 16.27
N ASN A 222 -6.25 17.70 15.43
CA ASN A 222 -5.15 17.13 14.65
C ASN A 222 -4.87 17.89 13.36
N HIS A 223 -5.86 18.60 12.83
CA HIS A 223 -5.78 19.31 11.56
C HIS A 223 -6.57 20.62 11.61
N TYR A 224 -6.06 21.64 10.92
CA TYR A 224 -6.80 22.85 10.57
C TYR A 224 -7.81 22.55 9.44
N PHE A 225 -8.78 23.43 9.22
CA PHE A 225 -9.69 23.29 8.08
C PHE A 225 -8.95 23.37 6.74
N LEU A 226 -7.97 24.26 6.61
CA LEU A 226 -7.12 24.40 5.43
C LEU A 226 -6.27 23.16 5.17
N ASP A 227 -5.90 22.39 6.20
CA ASP A 227 -5.21 21.10 6.01
C ASP A 227 -6.13 20.10 5.29
N ALA A 228 -7.43 20.10 5.66
CA ALA A 228 -8.44 19.25 5.04
C ALA A 228 -8.67 19.65 3.57
N VAL A 229 -8.74 20.97 3.29
CA VAL A 229 -8.83 21.51 1.93
C VAL A 229 -7.59 21.10 1.12
N ALA A 230 -6.40 21.29 1.66
CA ALA A 230 -5.15 20.88 1.02
C ALA A 230 -5.11 19.37 0.73
N GLY A 231 -5.61 18.54 1.67
CA GLY A 231 -5.77 17.09 1.47
C GLY A 231 -6.70 16.74 0.30
N ALA A 232 -7.84 17.43 0.18
CA ALA A 232 -8.76 17.27 -0.93
C ALA A 232 -8.15 17.73 -2.27
N VAL A 233 -7.43 18.86 -2.28
CA VAL A 233 -6.73 19.37 -3.46
C VAL A 233 -5.66 18.39 -3.92
N VAL A 234 -4.82 17.89 -3.00
CA VAL A 234 -3.78 16.89 -3.33
C VAL A 234 -4.42 15.61 -3.87
N MET A 235 -5.54 15.18 -3.31
CA MET A 235 -6.27 14.02 -3.82
C MET A 235 -6.83 14.27 -5.23
N GLY A 236 -7.34 15.47 -5.51
CA GLY A 236 -7.78 15.89 -6.84
C GLY A 236 -6.64 15.96 -7.87
N LEU A 237 -5.49 16.54 -7.50
CA LEU A 237 -4.32 16.58 -8.36
C LEU A 237 -3.79 15.17 -8.66
N GLY A 238 -3.74 14.30 -7.64
CA GLY A 238 -3.34 12.91 -7.85
C GLY A 238 -4.31 12.17 -8.78
N PHE A 239 -5.61 12.48 -8.77
CA PHE A 239 -6.58 11.91 -9.72
C PHE A 239 -6.25 12.31 -11.16
N LEU A 240 -5.94 13.59 -11.38
CA LEU A 240 -5.57 14.12 -12.69
C LEU A 240 -4.24 13.55 -13.19
N LEU A 241 -3.28 13.32 -12.29
CA LEU A 241 -1.94 12.83 -12.63
C LEU A 241 -1.87 11.30 -12.77
N ALA A 242 -2.74 10.54 -12.11
CA ALA A 242 -2.71 9.07 -12.09
C ALA A 242 -2.67 8.40 -13.47
N PRO A 243 -3.41 8.86 -14.51
CA PRO A 243 -3.31 8.27 -15.84
C PRO A 243 -1.93 8.47 -16.47
N TYR A 244 -1.30 9.63 -16.26
CA TYR A 244 0.04 9.93 -16.78
C TYR A 244 1.10 9.08 -16.08
N VAL A 245 1.03 9.01 -14.75
CA VAL A 245 1.92 8.15 -13.94
C VAL A 245 1.78 6.69 -14.36
N SER A 246 0.56 6.21 -14.59
CA SER A 246 0.32 4.83 -15.05
C SER A 246 0.97 4.56 -16.40
N ARG A 247 0.81 5.46 -17.38
CA ARG A 247 1.42 5.32 -18.71
C ARG A 247 2.96 5.33 -18.66
N VAL A 248 3.54 6.19 -17.83
CA VAL A 248 5.00 6.26 -17.66
C VAL A 248 5.52 4.99 -17.01
N ALA A 249 4.85 4.50 -15.94
CA ALA A 249 5.21 3.26 -15.27
C ALA A 249 5.11 2.05 -16.20
N GLU A 250 4.07 1.98 -17.04
CA GLU A 250 3.90 0.91 -18.03
C GLU A 250 5.00 0.94 -19.10
N ARG A 251 5.37 2.12 -19.62
CA ARG A 251 6.48 2.27 -20.57
C ARG A 251 7.82 1.88 -19.93
N ALA A 252 8.07 2.30 -18.70
CA ALA A 252 9.29 1.93 -17.98
C ALA A 252 9.35 0.42 -17.75
N ALA A 253 8.25 -0.21 -17.31
CA ALA A 253 8.18 -1.65 -17.11
C ALA A 253 8.37 -2.43 -18.44
N ALA A 254 7.81 -1.94 -19.55
CA ALA A 254 8.02 -2.51 -20.87
C ALA A 254 9.49 -2.42 -21.30
N GLY A 255 10.15 -1.28 -21.08
CA GLY A 255 11.58 -1.10 -21.35
C GLY A 255 12.46 -2.02 -20.52
N VAL A 256 12.16 -2.21 -19.24
CA VAL A 256 12.87 -3.15 -18.36
C VAL A 256 12.66 -4.60 -18.84
N ARG A 257 11.43 -4.99 -19.17
CA ARG A 257 11.13 -6.33 -19.69
C ARG A 257 11.83 -6.60 -21.03
N ALA A 258 11.88 -5.60 -21.91
CA ALA A 258 12.62 -5.70 -23.17
C ALA A 258 14.12 -5.90 -22.92
N ARG A 259 14.71 -5.20 -21.95
CA ARG A 259 16.11 -5.38 -21.55
C ARG A 259 16.39 -6.75 -20.92
N ILE A 260 15.49 -7.25 -20.07
CA ILE A 260 15.64 -8.57 -19.44
C ILE A 260 15.54 -9.68 -20.50
N THR A 261 14.61 -9.55 -21.45
CA THR A 261 14.45 -10.53 -22.53
C THR A 261 15.65 -10.53 -23.47
N THR A 262 16.22 -9.37 -23.83
CA THR A 262 17.45 -9.31 -24.62
C THR A 262 18.66 -9.86 -23.88
N VAL A 263 18.84 -9.57 -22.58
CA VAL A 263 19.92 -10.17 -21.77
C VAL A 263 19.75 -11.69 -21.66
N SER A 264 18.52 -12.18 -21.45
CA SER A 264 18.25 -13.61 -21.39
C SER A 264 18.45 -14.32 -22.73
N ALA A 265 18.17 -13.65 -23.85
CA ALA A 265 18.43 -14.18 -25.19
C ALA A 265 19.95 -14.23 -25.47
N ALA A 266 20.68 -13.14 -25.18
CA ALA A 266 22.13 -13.08 -25.31
C ALA A 266 22.85 -14.13 -24.45
N SER A 267 22.32 -14.45 -23.26
CA SER A 267 22.86 -15.53 -22.42
C SER A 267 22.56 -16.95 -22.91
N ARG A 268 21.56 -17.12 -23.80
CA ARG A 268 21.24 -18.41 -24.42
C ARG A 268 22.06 -18.65 -25.70
N ASP A 269 22.39 -17.56 -26.41
CA ASP A 269 23.25 -17.61 -27.61
C ASP A 269 24.75 -17.65 -27.27
N ALA A 270 25.12 -17.35 -26.03
CA ALA A 270 26.43 -17.72 -25.49
C ALA A 270 26.44 -19.24 -25.24
N GLU A 271 26.93 -20.01 -26.22
CA GLU A 271 27.21 -21.43 -26.05
C GLU A 271 27.95 -21.66 -24.73
N PRO A 272 27.60 -22.69 -23.93
CA PRO A 272 28.50 -23.11 -22.87
C PRO A 272 29.80 -23.50 -23.58
N SER A 273 30.89 -22.80 -23.30
CA SER A 273 32.21 -23.28 -23.69
C SER A 273 32.37 -24.64 -23.01
N ILE A 274 32.05 -25.70 -23.73
CA ILE A 274 32.41 -27.06 -23.36
C ILE A 274 33.93 -27.02 -23.30
N VAL A 275 34.47 -26.87 -22.09
CA VAL A 275 35.89 -27.05 -21.81
C VAL A 275 36.14 -28.55 -21.94
N SER A 276 36.23 -29.01 -23.18
CA SER A 276 36.68 -30.35 -23.58
C SER A 276 37.62 -30.19 -24.77
N ALA A 277 38.55 -29.26 -24.67
CA ALA A 277 39.67 -29.14 -25.57
C ALA A 277 40.88 -28.68 -24.73
N GLY A 278 41.64 -29.65 -24.21
CA GLY A 278 42.94 -29.34 -23.61
C GLY A 278 43.33 -30.07 -22.32
N CYS A 279 42.86 -31.30 -22.05
CA CYS A 279 43.67 -32.20 -21.23
C CYS A 279 44.70 -32.85 -22.16
N GLN A 280 45.88 -32.23 -22.25
CA GLN A 280 47.07 -32.86 -22.81
C GLN A 280 47.40 -34.09 -21.96
N THR A 281 47.10 -35.29 -22.46
CA THR A 281 47.72 -36.51 -21.95
C THR A 281 49.02 -36.71 -22.71
N SER A 282 50.15 -36.58 -22.01
CA SER A 282 51.48 -36.92 -22.52
C SER A 282 51.50 -38.36 -23.01
N ALA A 283 52.05 -38.56 -24.21
CA ALA A 283 52.30 -39.88 -24.76
C ALA A 283 53.37 -40.61 -23.94
N GLY A 284 53.01 -41.74 -23.34
CA GLY A 284 53.96 -42.68 -22.78
C GLY A 284 53.53 -43.25 -21.45
N GLU A 285 52.53 -44.14 -21.43
CA GLU A 285 52.62 -45.35 -20.60
C GLU A 285 51.57 -46.40 -20.99
N HIS A 286 52.01 -47.64 -20.87
CA HIS A 286 51.48 -48.91 -21.34
C HIS A 286 49.97 -49.20 -21.10
N ILE A 287 49.30 -49.69 -22.15
CA ILE A 287 48.01 -50.39 -22.10
C ILE A 287 48.22 -51.87 -21.71
N PRO A 288 47.36 -52.46 -20.86
CA PRO A 288 46.99 -53.86 -20.99
C PRO A 288 45.48 -54.05 -21.26
N ARG A 289 45.25 -54.67 -22.43
CA ARG A 289 44.12 -55.46 -22.95
C ARG A 289 42.77 -55.53 -22.21
N GLN A 290 41.76 -55.22 -23.01
CA GLN A 290 40.37 -55.69 -23.03
C GLN A 290 40.11 -57.11 -22.50
N ARG A 291 38.97 -57.26 -21.80
CA ARG A 291 38.16 -58.48 -21.75
C ARG A 291 36.74 -58.14 -22.19
N GLU A 292 36.34 -58.71 -23.33
CA GLU A 292 34.97 -58.75 -23.86
C GLU A 292 34.10 -59.82 -23.16
N SER A 293 32.82 -59.84 -23.57
CA SER A 293 31.78 -60.88 -23.46
C SER A 293 30.70 -60.56 -22.42
N ARG A 294 29.38 -60.64 -22.70
CA ARG A 294 28.63 -61.39 -23.72
C ARG A 294 27.17 -60.85 -23.82
N PHE A 295 26.60 -60.97 -25.04
CA PHE A 295 25.26 -61.50 -25.42
C PHE A 295 24.24 -61.83 -24.30
N ALA A 296 22.92 -61.89 -24.48
CA ALA A 296 21.92 -61.52 -25.49
C ALA A 296 20.57 -62.08 -24.96
N GLY A 297 19.44 -61.52 -25.44
CA GLY A 297 18.23 -62.29 -25.75
C GLY A 297 17.21 -62.63 -24.64
N GLY A 298 16.01 -62.02 -24.77
CA GLY A 298 14.78 -62.80 -25.00
C GLY A 298 13.90 -63.21 -23.80
N ALA A 299 12.64 -62.74 -23.87
CA ALA A 299 11.39 -63.43 -23.53
C ALA A 299 10.96 -63.62 -22.05
N GLU A 300 9.83 -62.99 -21.71
CA GLU A 300 8.78 -63.46 -20.77
C GLU A 300 8.28 -64.88 -21.14
N PRO A 301 7.61 -65.69 -20.27
CA PRO A 301 6.53 -65.27 -19.35
C PRO A 301 6.31 -66.05 -18.02
N SER A 302 5.41 -65.49 -17.19
CA SER A 302 4.41 -66.14 -16.31
C SER A 302 4.87 -67.09 -15.16
N ALA A 303 4.57 -66.71 -13.91
CA ALA A 303 3.69 -67.45 -12.97
C ALA A 303 3.80 -66.88 -11.53
N ALA A 304 2.65 -66.57 -10.91
CA ALA A 304 2.49 -66.41 -9.45
C ALA A 304 2.19 -67.79 -8.81
N PRO A 305 1.79 -67.93 -7.52
CA PRO A 305 1.88 -67.07 -6.32
C PRO A 305 2.45 -67.84 -5.08
N THR A 306 2.68 -67.18 -3.93
CA THR A 306 2.31 -67.72 -2.61
C THR A 306 2.37 -66.70 -1.48
N ASP A 307 1.38 -66.84 -0.60
CA ASP A 307 1.10 -66.18 0.68
C ASP A 307 2.26 -66.12 1.69
N ALA A 308 2.25 -65.09 2.55
CA ALA A 308 1.79 -65.22 3.94
C ALA A 308 2.26 -64.04 4.82
N GLY A 309 1.37 -63.57 5.71
CA GLY A 309 1.78 -63.16 7.07
C GLY A 309 1.53 -61.70 7.47
N ASP A 310 0.29 -61.42 7.87
CA ASP A 310 -0.16 -60.75 9.10
C ASP A 310 0.54 -59.50 9.68
N GLY A 311 -0.28 -58.50 10.03
CA GLY A 311 0.06 -57.47 11.01
C GLY A 311 -0.83 -56.22 11.01
N ALA A 312 -2.10 -56.34 11.39
CA ALA A 312 -3.04 -55.23 11.66
C ALA A 312 -2.82 -54.60 13.07
N PRO A 313 -3.61 -53.60 13.52
CA PRO A 313 -4.09 -52.37 12.88
C PRO A 313 -3.81 -51.08 13.71
N ALA A 314 -4.07 -49.94 13.09
CA ALA A 314 -4.07 -48.60 13.68
C ALA A 314 -5.29 -48.34 14.58
N ALA A 315 -5.07 -47.63 15.69
CA ALA A 315 -6.11 -47.03 16.52
C ALA A 315 -6.36 -45.59 16.04
N ALA A 316 -7.61 -45.28 15.73
CA ALA A 316 -8.13 -43.93 15.58
C ALA A 316 -9.16 -43.69 16.69
N ARG A 317 -8.90 -42.68 17.53
CA ARG A 317 -9.88 -41.77 18.15
C ARG A 317 -9.13 -40.62 18.80
#